data_AF-A0A960Z7L8-F1
#
_entry.id   AF-A0A960Z7L8-F1
#
_cell.length_a   1.000
_cell.length_b   1.000
_cell.length_c   1.000
_cell.angle_alpha   90.00
_cell.angle_beta   90.00
_cell.angle_gamma   90.00
#
_symmetry.space_group_name_H-M   'P 1'
#
loop_
_entity.id
_entity.type
_entity.pdbx_description
1 polymer ?
#
loop_
_entity_poly.entity_id
_entity_poly.type
_entity_poly.pdbx_seq_one_letter_code
_entity_poly.pdbx_strand_id
1 'polypeptide(L)'
;MIGKLFLLIYIIFIFLSGCNVKHEYVVASGLKWGRYEGELNWKNAIQRCKKQGMRLPTKKELLSAYDSGKRELRCYENYCRYWSSSSYATEKDNAYVVSFYPEDDFRVYHYRKYLPFHVRCVVD
;
A
#
# COMPACT_ATOMS: atom_id res chain seq x y z
N MET A 1 -20.51 57.50 -17.77
CA MET A 1 -19.45 56.61 -18.30
C MET A 1 -19.48 55.31 -17.50
N ILE A 2 -20.30 54.37 -17.96
CA ILE A 2 -20.51 53.03 -17.41
C ILE A 2 -19.62 52.11 -18.24
N GLY A 3 -18.50 51.67 -17.68
CA GLY A 3 -17.47 51.04 -18.50
C GLY A 3 -16.43 50.28 -17.71
N LYS A 4 -16.84 49.46 -16.74
CA LYS A 4 -16.01 48.40 -16.13
C LYS A 4 -16.85 47.20 -15.66
N LEU A 5 -17.91 46.83 -16.39
CA LEU A 5 -18.84 45.76 -15.98
C LEU A 5 -19.13 44.71 -17.05
N PHE A 6 -18.25 44.54 -18.05
CA PHE A 6 -18.44 43.55 -19.12
C PHE A 6 -17.19 42.74 -19.44
N LEU A 7 -16.43 42.35 -18.40
CA LEU A 7 -15.28 41.45 -18.57
C LEU A 7 -15.35 40.20 -17.68
N LEU A 8 -16.56 39.76 -17.32
CA LEU A 8 -16.77 38.66 -16.38
C LEU A 8 -17.71 37.55 -16.86
N ILE A 9 -18.20 37.56 -18.10
CA ILE A 9 -19.27 36.62 -18.52
C ILE A 9 -18.85 35.62 -19.62
N TYR A 10 -17.66 35.75 -20.23
CA TYR A 10 -17.25 34.89 -21.36
C TYR A 10 -16.02 33.99 -21.09
N ILE A 11 -15.83 33.55 -19.84
CA ILE A 11 -15.00 32.37 -19.52
C ILE A 11 -15.85 31.38 -18.71
N ILE A 12 -17.08 31.22 -19.14
CA ILE A 12 -17.96 30.11 -18.81
C ILE A 12 -18.29 29.50 -20.17
N PHE A 13 -18.09 28.18 -20.34
CA PHE A 13 -18.35 27.39 -21.55
C PHE A 13 -17.22 27.14 -22.55
N ILE A 14 -16.02 26.73 -22.12
CA ILE A 14 -15.26 25.78 -22.95
C ILE A 14 -14.76 24.62 -22.07
N PHE A 15 -15.18 23.41 -22.46
CA PHE A 15 -14.85 22.08 -21.93
C PHE A 15 -15.57 21.61 -20.65
N LEU A 16 -16.86 21.30 -20.87
CA LEU A 16 -17.47 20.08 -20.34
C LEU A 16 -16.61 18.84 -20.69
N SER A 17 -16.59 17.91 -19.75
CA SER A 17 -16.00 16.55 -19.83
C SER A 17 -14.51 16.42 -19.48
N GLY A 18 -14.06 17.16 -18.47
CA GLY A 18 -12.90 16.75 -17.66
C GLY A 18 -13.36 15.70 -16.64
N CYS A 19 -12.95 14.45 -16.85
CA CYS A 19 -13.22 13.27 -16.03
C CYS A 19 -13.61 13.54 -14.56
N ASN A 20 -14.82 13.15 -14.21
CA ASN A 20 -15.27 12.99 -12.83
C ASN A 20 -14.58 11.76 -12.23
N VAL A 21 -13.28 11.86 -11.98
CA VAL A 21 -12.61 10.95 -11.06
C VAL A 21 -12.48 11.71 -9.75
N LYS A 22 -13.51 11.61 -8.92
CA LYS A 22 -13.32 11.74 -7.48
C LYS A 22 -12.35 10.62 -7.07
N HIS A 23 -11.06 10.88 -7.15
CA HIS A 23 -10.11 10.16 -6.32
C HIS A 23 -10.28 10.69 -4.90
N GLU A 24 -11.41 10.32 -4.30
CA GLU A 24 -11.60 10.37 -2.87
C GLU A 24 -10.69 9.28 -2.30
N TYR A 25 -9.41 9.61 -2.07
CA TYR A 25 -8.58 8.81 -1.20
C TYR A 25 -9.07 9.07 0.23
N VAL A 26 -10.08 8.31 0.64
CA VAL A 26 -10.49 8.24 2.04
C VAL A 26 -9.33 7.61 2.82
N VAL A 27 -8.59 8.45 3.55
CA VAL A 27 -7.52 8.19 4.55
C VAL A 27 -7.30 6.70 4.87
N ALA A 28 -6.36 6.01 4.23
CA ALA A 28 -6.52 4.55 4.15
C ALA A 28 -5.73 3.67 5.13
N SER A 29 -4.90 4.18 6.05
CA SER A 29 -4.44 3.25 7.09
C SER A 29 -4.29 3.82 8.49
N GLY A 30 -3.73 5.01 8.69
CA GLY A 30 -3.38 5.46 10.04
C GLY A 30 -2.45 4.49 10.80
N LEU A 31 -1.93 3.47 10.11
CA LEU A 31 -1.18 2.38 10.70
C LEU A 31 0.20 2.86 11.08
N LYS A 32 0.57 2.55 12.32
CA LYS A 32 1.93 2.70 12.82
C LYS A 32 2.73 1.47 12.40
N TRP A 33 3.64 1.68 11.46
CA TRP A 33 4.54 0.64 10.98
C TRP A 33 5.71 0.47 11.94
N GLY A 34 6.05 -0.78 12.22
CA GLY A 34 7.23 -1.14 12.98
C GLY A 34 8.50 -1.04 12.14
N ARG A 35 9.64 -1.25 12.82
CA ARG A 35 10.93 -1.42 12.16
C ARG A 35 10.93 -2.64 11.24
N TYR A 36 11.92 -2.68 10.34
CA TYR A 36 12.18 -3.86 9.52
C TYR A 36 12.70 -5.02 10.40
N GLU A 37 12.16 -6.21 10.20
CA GLU A 37 12.41 -7.39 11.05
C GLU A 37 13.24 -8.48 10.36
N GLY A 38 13.84 -8.16 9.20
CA GLY A 38 14.56 -9.14 8.39
C GLY A 38 13.63 -9.94 7.47
N GLU A 39 14.18 -11.00 6.90
CA GLU A 39 13.43 -11.98 6.10
C GLU A 39 13.11 -13.21 6.93
N LEU A 40 11.83 -13.57 7.00
CA LEU A 40 11.36 -14.71 7.78
C LEU A 40 10.38 -15.53 6.95
N ASN A 41 10.23 -16.81 7.30
CA ASN A 41 9.09 -17.58 6.83
C ASN A 41 7.79 -17.05 7.46
N TRP A 42 6.65 -17.40 6.87
CA TRP A 42 5.36 -16.81 7.23
C TRP A 42 4.97 -17.03 8.70
N LYS A 43 5.22 -18.23 9.23
CA LYS A 43 4.93 -18.57 10.64
C LYS A 43 5.78 -17.72 11.59
N ASN A 44 7.08 -17.63 11.32
CA ASN A 44 8.03 -16.85 12.11
C ASN A 44 7.74 -15.35 12.01
N ALA A 45 7.30 -14.86 10.84
CA ALA A 45 6.86 -13.47 10.66
C ALA A 45 5.67 -13.11 11.57
N ILE A 46 4.64 -13.96 11.61
CA ILE A 46 3.49 -13.78 12.50
C ILE A 46 3.94 -13.78 13.97
N GLN A 47 4.74 -14.76 14.37
CA GLN A 47 5.22 -14.88 15.75
C GLN A 47 6.11 -13.69 16.15
N ARG A 48 6.97 -13.23 15.24
CA ARG A 48 7.85 -12.07 15.46
C ARG A 48 7.06 -10.81 15.73
N CYS A 49 6.01 -10.55 14.95
CA CYS A 49 5.14 -9.40 15.18
C CYS A 49 4.37 -9.52 16.50
N LYS A 50 3.78 -10.70 16.77
CA LYS A 50 3.04 -10.95 18.02
C LYS A 50 3.91 -10.75 19.27
N LYS A 51 5.18 -11.18 19.25
CA LYS A 51 6.13 -11.00 20.36
C LYS A 51 6.36 -9.52 20.71
N GLN A 52 6.08 -8.60 19.78
CA GLN A 52 6.24 -7.15 19.97
C GLN A 52 4.92 -6.46 20.33
N GLY A 53 3.84 -7.20 20.57
CA GLY A 53 2.50 -6.62 20.74
C GLY A 53 1.95 -6.01 19.45
N MET A 54 2.43 -6.49 18.30
CA MET A 54 2.03 -6.03 16.96
C MET A 54 1.50 -7.22 16.14
N ARG A 55 1.07 -6.95 14.91
CA ARG A 55 0.69 -8.00 13.96
C ARG A 55 1.34 -7.84 12.60
N LEU A 56 1.30 -8.91 11.81
CA LEU A 56 1.67 -8.88 10.41
C LEU A 56 0.53 -8.20 9.62
N PRO A 57 0.82 -7.22 8.75
CA PRO A 57 -0.21 -6.50 8.00
C PRO A 57 -0.95 -7.43 7.04
N THR A 58 -2.23 -7.15 6.82
CA THR A 58 -3.04 -7.81 5.80
C THR A 58 -2.61 -7.36 4.41
N LYS A 59 -3.07 -8.09 3.38
CA LYS A 59 -2.77 -7.76 1.99
C LYS A 59 -3.28 -6.36 1.66
N LYS A 60 -4.50 -6.04 2.09
CA LYS A 60 -5.13 -4.74 1.83
C LYS A 60 -4.32 -3.59 2.41
N GLU A 61 -3.82 -3.74 3.63
CA GLU A 61 -3.02 -2.70 4.30
C GLU A 61 -1.67 -2.46 3.62
N LEU A 62 -1.03 -3.52 3.10
CA LEU A 62 0.20 -3.38 2.30
C LEU A 62 -0.08 -2.60 1.00
N LEU A 63 -1.20 -2.86 0.34
CA LEU A 63 -1.61 -2.12 -0.87
C LEU A 63 -1.88 -0.65 -0.54
N SER A 64 -2.65 -0.37 0.52
CA SER A 64 -2.94 1.00 0.94
C SER A 64 -1.71 1.77 1.41
N ALA A 65 -0.69 1.10 1.94
CA ALA A 65 0.57 1.74 2.32
C ALA A 65 1.37 2.22 1.11
N TYR A 66 1.28 1.52 -0.01
CA TYR A 66 1.86 1.97 -1.27
C TYR A 66 1.09 3.17 -1.84
N ASP A 67 -0.25 3.13 -1.87
CA ASP A 67 -1.09 4.23 -2.38
C ASP A 67 -0.89 5.55 -1.58
N SER A 68 -0.51 5.43 -0.30
CA SER A 68 -0.20 6.57 0.56
C SER A 68 1.25 7.07 0.45
N GLY A 69 2.04 6.53 -0.48
CA GLY A 69 3.42 6.94 -0.73
C GLY A 69 4.38 6.62 0.41
N LYS A 70 4.05 5.68 1.30
CA LYS A 70 4.92 5.36 2.45
C LYS A 70 6.23 4.73 1.98
N ARG A 71 7.32 5.53 2.06
CA ARG A 71 8.69 5.12 1.74
C ARG A 71 9.23 4.00 2.64
N GLU A 72 8.58 3.76 3.78
CA GLU A 72 8.96 2.72 4.76
C GLU A 72 8.95 1.31 4.15
N LEU A 73 8.16 1.09 3.09
CA LEU A 73 8.08 -0.18 2.36
C LEU A 73 8.93 -0.20 1.08
N ARG A 74 9.54 0.93 0.70
CA ARG A 74 10.37 1.02 -0.50
C ARG A 74 11.73 0.36 -0.26
N CYS A 75 12.27 -0.18 -1.34
CA CYS A 75 13.63 -0.66 -1.39
C CYS A 75 14.41 0.14 -2.41
N TYR A 76 15.63 0.51 -2.04
CA TYR A 76 16.40 1.52 -2.77
C TYR A 76 17.16 0.93 -3.97
N GLU A 77 17.44 -0.37 -3.96
CA GLU A 77 18.29 -1.00 -5.00
C GLU A 77 17.55 -2.06 -5.84
N ASN A 78 16.43 -2.59 -5.36
CA ASN A 78 15.69 -3.68 -5.99
C ASN A 78 14.20 -3.64 -5.59
N TYR A 79 13.44 -4.63 -6.04
CA TYR A 79 12.11 -4.88 -5.52
C TYR A 79 12.17 -5.54 -4.14
N CYS A 80 11.19 -5.25 -3.28
CA CYS A 80 11.04 -5.91 -1.98
C CYS A 80 9.71 -6.61 -1.84
N ARG A 81 9.77 -7.85 -1.38
CA ARG A 81 8.64 -8.74 -1.15
C ARG A 81 8.27 -8.77 0.32
N TYR A 82 7.11 -8.25 0.69
CA TYR A 82 6.63 -8.27 2.07
C TYR A 82 5.57 -9.33 2.28
N TRP A 83 5.72 -10.11 3.35
CA TRP A 83 4.68 -11.03 3.79
C TRP A 83 3.41 -10.29 4.21
N SER A 84 2.27 -10.83 3.79
CA SER A 84 0.94 -10.49 4.31
C SER A 84 0.47 -11.55 5.30
N SER A 85 -0.35 -11.18 6.29
CA SER A 85 -1.09 -12.13 7.14
C SER A 85 -2.24 -12.84 6.42
N SER A 86 -2.56 -12.45 5.19
CA SER A 86 -3.60 -13.10 4.39
C SER A 86 -3.08 -14.42 3.81
N SER A 87 -3.66 -15.55 4.22
CA SER A 87 -3.43 -16.86 3.56
C SER A 87 -4.05 -16.90 2.16
N TYR A 88 -3.49 -17.70 1.26
CA TYR A 88 -4.09 -17.95 -0.05
C TYR A 88 -5.17 -19.02 0.07
N ALA A 89 -6.39 -18.73 -0.39
CA ALA A 89 -7.55 -19.59 -0.12
C ALA A 89 -7.45 -20.95 -0.83
N THR A 90 -6.91 -20.97 -2.05
CA THR A 90 -6.85 -22.16 -2.90
C THR A 90 -5.75 -23.13 -2.47
N GLU A 91 -4.58 -22.61 -2.07
CA GLU A 91 -3.44 -23.42 -1.62
C GLU A 91 -3.09 -23.04 -0.19
N LYS A 92 -3.48 -23.89 0.77
CA LYS A 92 -3.34 -23.62 2.22
C LYS A 92 -1.90 -23.41 2.65
N ASP A 93 -0.95 -23.99 1.92
CA ASP A 93 0.48 -23.84 2.16
C ASP A 93 1.04 -22.52 1.66
N ASN A 94 0.23 -21.70 0.98
CA ASN A 94 0.63 -20.40 0.46
C ASN A 94 0.03 -19.24 1.28
N ALA A 95 0.72 -18.11 1.24
CA ALA A 95 0.22 -16.82 1.71
C ALA A 95 0.54 -15.72 0.71
N TYR A 96 -0.17 -14.60 0.82
CA TYR A 96 0.03 -13.46 -0.07
C TYR A 96 1.34 -12.74 0.26
N VAL A 97 2.00 -12.26 -0.79
CA VAL A 97 3.19 -11.42 -0.75
C VAL A 97 2.95 -10.22 -1.65
N VAL A 98 3.32 -9.03 -1.20
CA VAL A 98 3.29 -7.82 -2.02
C VAL A 98 4.71 -7.43 -2.36
N SER A 99 5.02 -7.34 -3.64
CA SER A 99 6.31 -6.86 -4.16
C SER A 99 6.19 -5.39 -4.49
N PHE A 100 7.05 -4.54 -3.93
CA PHE A 100 7.15 -3.12 -4.28
C PHE A 100 8.38 -2.90 -5.17
N TYR A 101 8.21 -2.23 -6.30
CA TYR A 101 9.24 -1.93 -7.28
C TYR A 101 9.71 -0.47 -7.18
N PRO A 102 10.95 -0.15 -7.59
CA PRO A 102 11.49 1.21 -7.55
C PRO A 102 10.73 2.22 -8.41
N GLU A 103 10.11 1.77 -9.50
CA GLU A 103 9.36 2.58 -10.48
C GLU A 103 7.99 3.03 -9.97
N ASP A 104 7.78 2.97 -8.65
CA ASP A 104 6.47 3.12 -8.03
C ASP A 104 5.46 2.19 -8.70
N ASP A 105 5.71 0.87 -8.64
CA ASP A 105 4.75 -0.18 -9.01
C ASP A 105 4.69 -1.24 -7.90
N PHE A 106 3.62 -2.02 -7.85
CA PHE A 106 3.53 -3.19 -7.00
C PHE A 106 2.91 -4.39 -7.71
N ARG A 107 3.28 -5.59 -7.24
CA ARG A 107 2.67 -6.84 -7.69
C ARG A 107 2.31 -7.73 -6.53
N VAL A 108 1.16 -8.37 -6.63
CA VAL A 108 0.66 -9.32 -5.64
C VAL A 108 0.94 -10.73 -6.13
N TYR A 109 1.64 -11.50 -5.29
CA TYR A 109 1.92 -12.91 -5.52
C TYR A 109 1.39 -13.75 -4.35
N HIS A 110 1.42 -15.06 -4.54
CA HIS A 110 1.26 -16.02 -3.47
C HIS A 110 2.46 -16.97 -3.51
N TYR A 111 2.99 -17.30 -2.33
CA TYR A 111 4.17 -18.14 -2.20
C TYR A 111 4.01 -19.10 -1.04
N ARG A 112 4.72 -20.22 -1.11
CA ARG A 112 4.77 -21.22 -0.04
C ARG A 112 5.28 -20.59 1.25
N LYS A 113 4.60 -20.88 2.36
CA LYS A 113 4.79 -20.30 3.69
C LYS A 113 6.16 -20.55 4.31
N TYR A 114 6.95 -21.49 3.78
CA TYR A 114 8.31 -21.76 4.24
C TYR A 114 9.36 -20.81 3.66
N LEU A 115 9.05 -20.06 2.59
CA LEU A 115 10.00 -19.16 1.94
C LEU A 115 10.26 -17.90 2.79
N PRO A 116 11.50 -17.39 2.80
CA PRO A 116 11.83 -16.15 3.49
C PRO A 116 11.41 -14.93 2.65
N PHE A 117 10.68 -14.00 3.27
CA PHE A 117 10.39 -12.68 2.70
C PHE A 117 10.43 -11.60 3.78
N HIS A 118 10.54 -10.33 3.35
CA HIS A 118 10.66 -9.19 4.25
C HIS A 118 9.47 -9.08 5.20
N VAL A 119 9.76 -8.68 6.43
CA VAL A 119 8.75 -8.51 7.48
C VAL A 119 8.81 -7.09 8.02
N ARG A 120 7.64 -6.44 8.05
CA ARG A 120 7.34 -5.28 8.87
C ARG A 120 6.01 -5.51 9.55
N CYS A 121 5.94 -5.14 10.81
CA CYS A 121 4.74 -5.29 11.63
C CYS A 121 3.93 -3.99 11.63
N VAL A 122 2.65 -4.08 11.97
CA VAL A 122 1.77 -2.93 12.20
C VAL A 122 1.12 -3.06 13.57
N VAL A 123 0.88 -1.91 14.21
CA VAL A 123 0.09 -1.85 15.45
C VAL A 123 -1.38 -2.09 15.09
N ASP A 124 -2.10 -2.82 15.94
CA ASP A 124 -3.56 -2.97 15.85
C ASP A 124 -4.30 -1.64 16.00
#